data_AF-A0AAU4M4N3-F1
#
_entry.id   AF-A0AAU4M4N3-F1
#
_cell.length_a   1.000
_cell.length_b   1.000
_cell.length_c   1.000
_cell.angle_alpha   90.00
_cell.angle_beta   90.00
_cell.angle_gamma   90.00
#
_symmetry.space_group_name_H-M   'P 1'
#
loop_
_entity.id
_entity.type
_entity.pdbx_description
1 polymer ?
#
loop_
_entity_poly.entity_id
_entity_poly.type
_entity_poly.pdbx_seq_one_letter_code
_entity_poly.pdbx_strand_id
1 'polypeptide(L)'
;MSELAPAGRRTLYQRGPLRRALLDTSVLTTDIIAATRRRDPSSFVAGARAGTVRCLIPVHVWEEVPRVLADRHQEGGRFDLGRALALWQSRYAPVLYVVDTAGLPMTPEAEVLAGRDASDVPMLLLAGVIAPVVIIGTDADLVDSGLAVKEWRELRSALGDVGVTEGKMIDLERQASVFLNITEHLFKGVIRQSSPKHLAAAAVVAGAVGGALYWRQRKRPRVPSQRQPVWPVMLEHVSTRMAAHAERHTRGEDRWRQAELGTPGATLLHRVARTLVRSREPLTRTAIVERLGEAVPGAGHTERMAAVRDVLNAHAMFVDVTGRGHWQVGRLGSR
;
A
#
# COMPACT_ATOMS: atom_id res chain seq x y z
N MET A 1 28.58 34.19 -0.07
CA MET A 1 28.16 33.37 1.08
C MET A 1 27.00 32.51 0.62
N SER A 2 27.29 31.34 0.03
CA SER A 2 26.27 30.44 -0.51
C SER A 2 25.59 29.66 0.60
N GLU A 3 24.27 29.79 0.70
CA GLU A 3 23.40 28.90 1.46
C GLU A 3 23.48 27.48 0.86
N LEU A 4 23.93 26.54 1.69
CA LEU A 4 23.81 25.11 1.40
C LEU A 4 22.36 24.68 1.67
N ALA A 5 21.65 24.36 0.59
CA ALA A 5 20.35 23.71 0.63
C ALA A 5 20.41 22.42 1.48
N PRO A 6 19.36 22.10 2.26
CA PRO A 6 19.34 20.87 3.04
C PRO A 6 19.26 19.68 2.08
N ALA A 7 20.30 18.86 2.08
CA ALA A 7 20.36 17.61 1.33
C ALA A 7 19.18 16.71 1.74
N GLY A 8 18.20 16.58 0.85
CA GLY A 8 17.07 15.69 1.04
C GLY A 8 17.54 14.26 1.31
N ARG A 9 17.03 13.66 2.39
CA ARG A 9 17.15 12.22 2.68
C ARG A 9 16.67 11.44 1.46
N ARG A 10 17.58 10.86 0.68
CA ARG A 10 17.25 9.85 -0.33
C ARG A 10 17.01 8.53 0.39
N THR A 11 15.77 8.05 0.38
CA THR A 11 15.47 6.65 0.71
C THR A 11 16.22 5.74 -0.26
N LEU A 12 16.83 4.66 0.22
CA LEU A 12 17.59 3.74 -0.63
C LEU A 12 16.64 2.85 -1.45
N TYR A 13 15.40 2.68 -0.99
CA TYR A 13 14.32 2.04 -1.71
C TYR A 13 13.27 3.07 -2.17
N GLN A 14 13.00 3.12 -3.48
CA GLN A 14 11.79 3.77 -4.00
C GLN A 14 10.64 2.77 -3.85
N ARG A 15 9.65 3.10 -2.99
CA ARG A 15 8.42 2.31 -2.93
C ARG A 15 7.77 2.32 -4.31
N GLY A 16 7.37 1.14 -4.80
CA GLY A 16 6.64 0.98 -6.06
C GLY A 16 5.32 1.75 -6.10
N PRO A 17 4.59 1.74 -7.22
CA PRO A 17 3.30 2.40 -7.32
C PRO A 17 2.29 1.85 -6.29
N LEU A 18 1.43 2.71 -5.75
CA LEU A 18 0.37 2.30 -4.85
C LEU A 18 -0.69 1.53 -5.63
N ARG A 19 -0.84 0.23 -5.31
CA ARG A 19 -1.83 -0.66 -5.92
C ARG A 19 -3.23 -0.36 -5.39
N ARG A 20 -4.26 -0.71 -6.15
CA ARG A 20 -5.65 -0.33 -5.87
C ARG A 20 -6.53 -1.55 -6.04
N ALA A 21 -7.22 -1.94 -4.97
CA ALA A 21 -8.05 -3.13 -4.94
C ALA A 21 -9.45 -2.78 -4.44
N LEU A 22 -10.47 -3.13 -5.20
CA LEU A 22 -11.85 -3.20 -4.72
C LEU A 22 -12.08 -4.60 -4.16
N LEU A 23 -12.50 -4.67 -2.90
CA LEU A 23 -12.72 -5.94 -2.22
C LEU A 23 -14.21 -6.18 -2.01
N ASP A 24 -14.65 -7.37 -2.37
CA ASP A 24 -16.01 -7.83 -2.13
C ASP A 24 -16.18 -8.50 -0.76
N THR A 25 -17.43 -8.51 -0.28
CA THR A 25 -17.90 -9.21 0.92
C THR A 25 -17.47 -10.67 0.90
N SER A 26 -17.64 -11.38 -0.23
CA SER A 26 -17.33 -12.81 -0.34
C SER A 26 -15.83 -13.10 -0.12
N VAL A 27 -14.96 -12.22 -0.62
CA VAL A 27 -13.50 -12.32 -0.47
C VAL A 27 -13.06 -11.98 0.94
N LEU A 28 -13.59 -10.89 1.50
CA LEU A 28 -13.27 -10.47 2.87
C LEU A 28 -13.68 -11.52 3.90
N THR A 29 -14.91 -12.01 3.83
CA THR A 29 -15.42 -13.03 4.76
C THR A 29 -14.61 -14.32 4.66
N THR A 30 -14.29 -14.77 3.45
CA THR A 30 -13.44 -15.95 3.22
C THR A 30 -12.03 -15.76 3.77
N ASP A 31 -11.44 -14.57 3.58
CA ASP A 31 -10.12 -14.24 4.11
C ASP A 31 -10.10 -14.17 5.64
N ILE A 32 -11.08 -13.52 6.25
CA ILE A 32 -11.24 -13.41 7.70
C ILE A 32 -11.38 -14.80 8.32
N ILE A 33 -12.24 -15.66 7.76
CA ILE A 33 -12.43 -17.04 8.21
C ILE A 33 -11.10 -17.79 8.15
N ALA A 34 -10.36 -17.69 7.04
CA ALA A 34 -9.04 -18.32 6.93
C ALA A 34 -8.03 -17.75 7.95
N ALA A 35 -8.09 -16.45 8.22
CA ALA A 35 -7.22 -15.76 9.16
C ALA A 35 -7.48 -16.16 10.63
N THR A 36 -8.68 -16.67 10.97
CA THR A 36 -8.93 -17.24 12.31
C THR A 36 -7.98 -18.38 12.67
N ARG A 37 -7.38 -19.04 11.68
CA ARG A 37 -6.44 -20.16 11.88
C ARG A 37 -4.97 -19.75 11.73
N ARG A 38 -4.69 -18.48 11.41
CA ARG A 38 -3.33 -17.99 11.14
C ARG A 38 -2.82 -17.15 12.30
N ARG A 39 -1.49 -17.09 12.44
CA ARG A 39 -0.80 -16.16 13.35
C ARG A 39 -0.57 -14.81 12.66
N ASP A 40 -0.25 -14.83 11.38
CA ASP A 40 0.08 -13.63 10.61
C ASP A 40 -1.16 -12.99 9.95
N PRO A 41 -1.15 -11.66 9.74
CA PRO A 41 -2.18 -10.98 8.96
C PRO A 41 -2.29 -11.53 7.53
N SER A 42 -3.46 -11.40 6.92
CA SER A 42 -3.59 -11.66 5.48
C SER A 42 -2.73 -10.71 4.66
N SER A 43 -2.36 -11.10 3.44
CA SER A 43 -1.57 -10.25 2.54
C SER A 43 -2.28 -8.94 2.19
N PHE A 44 -3.62 -8.90 2.19
CA PHE A 44 -4.36 -7.63 2.08
C PHE A 44 -4.10 -6.71 3.26
N VAL A 45 -4.25 -7.22 4.49
CA VAL A 45 -4.00 -6.43 5.70
C VAL A 45 -2.53 -6.02 5.80
N ALA A 46 -1.60 -6.93 5.48
CA ALA A 46 -0.17 -6.66 5.49
C ALA A 46 0.21 -5.61 4.44
N GLY A 47 -0.28 -5.74 3.20
CA GLY A 47 0.00 -4.78 2.13
C GLY A 47 -0.63 -3.42 2.38
N ALA A 48 -1.86 -3.37 2.91
CA ALA A 48 -2.53 -2.13 3.27
C ALA A 48 -1.77 -1.40 4.39
N ARG A 49 -1.31 -2.12 5.42
CA ARG A 49 -0.47 -1.56 6.50
C ARG A 49 0.88 -1.06 6.02
N ALA A 50 1.49 -1.78 5.08
CA ALA A 50 2.76 -1.38 4.47
C ALA A 50 2.61 -0.20 3.49
N GLY A 51 1.37 0.17 3.12
CA GLY A 51 1.10 1.23 2.15
C GLY A 51 1.49 0.86 0.73
N THR A 52 1.40 -0.43 0.39
CA THR A 52 1.72 -1.01 -0.93
C THR A 52 0.47 -1.27 -1.75
N VAL A 53 -0.68 -1.43 -1.08
CA VAL A 53 -2.02 -1.45 -1.67
C VAL A 53 -2.97 -0.55 -0.89
N ARG A 54 -3.90 0.08 -1.60
CA ARG A 54 -5.08 0.72 -1.06
C ARG A 54 -6.27 -0.19 -1.34
N CYS A 55 -6.80 -0.79 -0.29
CA CYS A 55 -8.00 -1.61 -0.36
C CYS A 55 -9.22 -0.71 -0.13
N LEU A 56 -10.12 -0.64 -1.09
CA LEU A 56 -11.36 0.13 -1.00
C LEU A 56 -12.55 -0.82 -1.03
N ILE A 57 -13.60 -0.44 -0.31
CA ILE A 57 -14.87 -1.16 -0.26
C ILE A 57 -16.02 -0.15 -0.28
N PRO A 58 -17.13 -0.42 -0.98
CA PRO A 58 -18.36 0.33 -0.78
C PRO A 58 -18.86 0.26 0.67
N VAL A 59 -19.67 1.24 1.10
CA VAL A 59 -20.28 1.25 2.45
C VAL A 59 -21.04 -0.05 2.74
N HIS A 60 -21.85 -0.54 1.79
CA HIS A 60 -22.65 -1.76 2.00
C HIS A 60 -21.78 -2.98 2.32
N VAL A 61 -20.61 -3.14 1.69
CA VAL A 61 -19.68 -4.25 1.98
C VAL A 61 -19.19 -4.19 3.43
N TRP A 62 -18.91 -2.99 3.94
CA TRP A 62 -18.48 -2.81 5.32
C TRP A 62 -19.57 -3.26 6.31
N GLU A 63 -20.83 -2.92 6.02
CA GLU A 63 -21.99 -3.28 6.83
C GLU A 63 -22.33 -4.77 6.73
N GLU A 64 -22.11 -5.36 5.55
CA GLU A 64 -22.50 -6.72 5.25
C GLU A 64 -21.55 -7.78 5.85
N VAL A 65 -20.25 -7.50 5.90
CA VAL A 65 -19.23 -8.48 6.34
C VAL A 65 -19.56 -9.12 7.71
N PRO A 66 -19.90 -8.37 8.78
CA PRO A 66 -20.28 -8.96 10.05
C PRO A 66 -21.51 -9.87 9.96
N ARG A 67 -22.51 -9.47 9.17
CA ARG A 67 -23.75 -10.24 8.97
C ARG A 67 -23.47 -11.54 8.25
N VAL A 68 -22.74 -11.51 7.14
CA VAL A 68 -22.38 -12.71 6.37
C VAL A 68 -21.47 -13.66 7.16
N LEU A 69 -20.60 -13.15 8.04
CA LEU A 69 -19.86 -14.02 8.96
C LEU A 69 -20.80 -14.74 9.94
N ALA A 70 -21.81 -14.05 10.47
CA ALA A 70 -22.80 -14.68 11.35
C ALA A 70 -23.64 -15.72 10.61
N ASP A 71 -24.15 -15.38 9.42
CA ASP A 71 -24.97 -16.26 8.58
C ASP A 71 -24.20 -17.55 8.23
N ARG A 72 -22.96 -17.43 7.72
CA ARG A 72 -22.11 -18.59 7.41
C ARG A 72 -21.80 -19.48 8.61
N HIS A 73 -21.72 -18.91 9.81
CA HIS A 73 -21.53 -19.69 11.03
C HIS A 73 -22.82 -20.46 11.39
N GLN A 74 -23.99 -19.82 11.28
CA GLN A 74 -25.29 -20.45 11.51
C GLN A 74 -25.58 -21.57 10.51
N GLU A 75 -25.15 -21.41 9.25
CA GLU A 75 -25.25 -22.41 8.18
C GLU A 75 -24.30 -23.61 8.35
N GLY A 76 -23.56 -23.71 9.47
CA GLY A 76 -22.69 -24.84 9.79
C GLY A 76 -21.21 -24.63 9.43
N GLY A 77 -20.80 -23.40 9.12
CA GLY A 77 -19.41 -23.04 8.88
C GLY A 77 -18.52 -23.31 10.10
N ARG A 78 -17.45 -24.09 9.90
CA ARG A 78 -16.52 -24.48 10.98
C ARG A 78 -15.42 -23.44 11.21
N PHE A 79 -15.73 -22.37 11.95
CA PHE A 79 -14.76 -21.37 12.41
C PHE A 79 -15.23 -20.70 13.69
N ASP A 80 -14.32 -20.02 14.39
CA ASP A 80 -14.64 -19.22 15.57
C ASP A 80 -15.20 -17.86 15.14
N LEU A 81 -16.52 -17.67 15.26
CA LEU A 81 -17.21 -16.43 14.90
C LEU A 81 -16.73 -15.24 15.76
N GLY A 82 -16.55 -15.43 17.07
CA GLY A 82 -16.09 -14.37 17.97
C GLY A 82 -14.72 -13.85 17.56
N ARG A 83 -13.79 -14.77 17.25
CA ARG A 83 -12.48 -14.42 16.71
C ARG A 83 -12.56 -13.77 15.33
N ALA A 84 -13.45 -14.24 14.45
CA ALA A 84 -13.63 -13.64 13.13
C ALA A 84 -14.10 -12.17 13.23
N LEU A 85 -15.09 -11.88 14.06
CA LEU A 85 -15.57 -10.52 14.30
C LEU A 85 -14.51 -9.64 14.97
N ALA A 86 -13.76 -10.19 15.93
CA ALA A 86 -12.64 -9.49 16.54
C ALA A 86 -11.54 -9.15 15.51
N LEU A 87 -11.24 -10.07 14.58
CA LEU A 87 -10.30 -9.82 13.49
C LEU A 87 -10.82 -8.75 12.52
N TRP A 88 -12.11 -8.81 12.15
CA TRP A 88 -12.75 -7.78 11.32
C TRP A 88 -12.52 -6.39 11.92
N GLN A 89 -12.92 -6.19 13.17
CA GLN A 89 -12.85 -4.90 13.85
C GLN A 89 -11.39 -4.43 14.10
N SER A 90 -10.51 -5.32 14.57
CA SER A 90 -9.17 -4.92 15.02
C SER A 90 -8.10 -4.95 13.92
N ARG A 91 -8.33 -5.67 12.82
CA ARG A 91 -7.30 -5.90 11.79
C ARG A 91 -7.71 -5.46 10.40
N TYR A 92 -8.94 -5.76 9.97
CA TYR A 92 -9.40 -5.48 8.60
C TYR A 92 -10.00 -4.09 8.48
N ALA A 93 -11.09 -3.79 9.18
CA ALA A 93 -11.78 -2.50 9.08
C ALA A 93 -10.85 -1.27 9.21
N PRO A 94 -9.82 -1.25 10.09
CA PRO A 94 -8.92 -0.10 10.21
C PRO A 94 -8.01 0.18 9.01
N VAL A 95 -7.88 -0.77 8.07
CA VAL A 95 -7.00 -0.64 6.90
C VAL A 95 -7.76 -0.60 5.57
N LEU A 96 -9.09 -0.69 5.61
CA LEU A 96 -9.97 -0.59 4.45
C LEU A 96 -10.52 0.84 4.32
N TYR A 97 -10.51 1.36 3.11
CA TYR A 97 -11.14 2.63 2.76
C TYR A 97 -12.60 2.37 2.38
N VAL A 98 -13.50 2.70 3.28
CA VAL A 98 -14.96 2.64 3.09
C VAL A 98 -15.40 3.82 2.26
N VAL A 99 -16.02 3.57 1.11
CA VAL A 99 -16.38 4.58 0.10
C VAL A 99 -17.89 4.64 -0.03
N ASP A 100 -18.45 5.83 0.15
CA ASP A 100 -19.83 6.12 -0.20
C ASP A 100 -19.92 6.37 -1.71
N THR A 101 -20.73 5.57 -2.39
CA THR A 101 -20.89 5.59 -3.85
C THR A 101 -22.16 6.34 -4.27
N ALA A 102 -22.86 6.99 -3.34
CA ALA A 102 -24.03 7.80 -3.65
C ALA A 102 -23.68 8.92 -4.64
N GLY A 103 -24.52 9.07 -5.67
CA GLY A 103 -24.35 10.10 -6.69
C GLY A 103 -23.18 9.87 -7.66
N LEU A 104 -22.60 8.67 -7.71
CA LEU A 104 -21.67 8.30 -8.78
C LEU A 104 -22.43 8.04 -10.10
N PRO A 105 -21.84 8.40 -11.24
CA PRO A 105 -22.48 8.22 -12.54
C PRO A 105 -22.64 6.72 -12.85
N MET A 106 -23.83 6.35 -13.33
CA MET A 106 -24.08 5.00 -13.80
C MET A 106 -23.17 4.67 -14.99
N THR A 107 -22.62 3.46 -15.02
CA THR A 107 -21.85 2.94 -16.16
C THR A 107 -22.69 1.93 -16.94
N PRO A 108 -22.45 1.71 -18.24
CA PRO A 108 -23.16 0.69 -19.01
C PRO A 108 -23.10 -0.70 -18.36
N GLU A 109 -21.95 -1.07 -17.77
CA GLU A 109 -21.77 -2.34 -17.07
C GLU A 109 -22.63 -2.41 -15.79
N ALA A 110 -22.69 -1.30 -15.03
CA ALA A 110 -23.53 -1.20 -13.85
C ALA A 110 -25.03 -1.21 -14.20
N GLU A 111 -25.44 -0.66 -15.34
CA GLU A 111 -26.84 -0.74 -15.83
C GLU A 111 -27.26 -2.18 -16.13
N VAL A 112 -26.39 -2.95 -16.78
CA VAL A 112 -26.65 -4.36 -17.10
C VAL A 112 -26.78 -5.19 -15.82
N LEU A 113 -25.92 -4.96 -14.83
CA LEU A 113 -25.94 -5.70 -13.55
C LEU A 113 -27.04 -5.24 -12.61
N ALA A 114 -27.43 -3.96 -12.62
CA ALA A 114 -28.57 -3.48 -11.83
C ALA A 114 -29.87 -4.25 -12.13
N GLY A 115 -30.02 -4.79 -13.34
CA GLY A 115 -31.15 -5.64 -13.72
C GLY A 115 -31.06 -7.10 -13.26
N ARG A 116 -29.88 -7.56 -12.79
CA ARG A 116 -29.62 -8.95 -12.36
C ARG A 116 -29.39 -9.04 -10.86
N ASP A 117 -28.46 -8.25 -10.34
CA ASP A 117 -28.16 -8.10 -8.92
C ASP A 117 -27.76 -6.67 -8.59
N ALA A 118 -28.56 -6.02 -7.75
CA ALA A 118 -28.34 -4.64 -7.35
C ALA A 118 -27.21 -4.49 -6.31
N SER A 119 -26.77 -5.56 -5.62
CA SER A 119 -25.72 -5.45 -4.60
C SER A 119 -24.35 -5.12 -5.18
N ASP A 120 -24.09 -5.52 -6.43
CA ASP A 120 -22.80 -5.29 -7.09
C ASP A 120 -22.67 -3.89 -7.72
N VAL A 121 -23.79 -3.20 -7.91
CA VAL A 121 -23.83 -1.88 -8.57
C VAL A 121 -22.87 -0.88 -7.92
N PRO A 122 -22.85 -0.68 -6.59
CA PRO A 122 -21.92 0.26 -5.95
C PRO A 122 -20.45 -0.03 -6.25
N MET A 123 -20.08 -1.32 -6.35
CA MET A 123 -18.71 -1.72 -6.66
C MET A 123 -18.32 -1.31 -8.08
N LEU A 124 -19.22 -1.49 -9.04
CA LEU A 124 -18.99 -1.12 -10.43
C LEU A 124 -18.98 0.38 -10.66
N LEU A 125 -19.87 1.12 -9.99
CA LEU A 125 -19.84 2.59 -10.01
C LEU A 125 -18.48 3.12 -9.55
N LEU A 126 -17.99 2.58 -8.43
CA LEU A 126 -16.68 2.94 -7.91
C LEU A 126 -15.57 2.57 -8.90
N ALA A 127 -15.62 1.34 -9.45
CA ALA A 127 -14.64 0.86 -10.41
C ALA A 127 -14.56 1.76 -11.66
N GLY A 128 -15.70 2.13 -12.24
CA GLY A 128 -15.77 3.00 -13.41
C GLY A 128 -15.10 4.36 -13.16
N VAL A 129 -15.27 4.92 -11.97
CA VAL A 129 -14.71 6.22 -11.60
C VAL A 129 -13.18 6.15 -11.35
N ILE A 130 -12.68 5.08 -10.75
CA ILE A 130 -11.27 4.96 -10.33
C ILE A 130 -10.40 4.12 -11.27
N ALA A 131 -10.99 3.57 -12.33
CA ALA A 131 -10.32 2.75 -13.34
C ALA A 131 -9.01 3.40 -13.83
N PRO A 132 -7.95 2.63 -14.08
CA PRO A 132 -7.91 1.16 -14.01
C PRO A 132 -7.80 0.67 -12.56
N VAL A 133 -8.49 -0.42 -12.20
CA VAL A 133 -8.48 -0.98 -10.82
C VAL A 133 -8.66 -2.49 -10.83
N VAL A 134 -8.11 -3.19 -9.83
CA VAL A 134 -8.38 -4.61 -9.63
C VAL A 134 -9.64 -4.78 -8.80
N ILE A 135 -10.62 -5.50 -9.32
CA ILE A 135 -11.78 -5.97 -8.56
C ILE A 135 -11.52 -7.40 -8.10
N ILE A 136 -11.65 -7.63 -6.80
CA ILE A 136 -11.41 -8.92 -6.16
C ILE A 136 -12.72 -9.39 -5.54
N GLY A 137 -13.41 -10.27 -6.27
CA GLY A 137 -14.66 -10.91 -5.87
C GLY A 137 -14.65 -12.39 -6.23
N THR A 138 -15.54 -13.17 -5.60
CA THR A 138 -15.83 -14.56 -6.03
C THR A 138 -17.20 -14.72 -6.64
N ASP A 139 -17.94 -13.63 -6.83
CA ASP A 139 -19.26 -13.67 -7.46
C ASP A 139 -19.14 -14.19 -8.89
N ALA A 140 -19.96 -15.19 -9.22
CA ALA A 140 -20.00 -15.77 -10.55
C ALA A 140 -20.42 -14.72 -11.60
N ASP A 141 -21.35 -13.81 -11.27
CA ASP A 141 -21.79 -12.79 -12.23
C ASP A 141 -20.70 -11.76 -12.53
N LEU A 142 -19.91 -11.37 -11.53
CA LEU A 142 -18.74 -10.50 -11.74
C LEU A 142 -17.60 -11.23 -12.48
N VAL A 143 -17.36 -12.50 -12.15
CA VAL A 143 -16.30 -13.30 -12.80
C VAL A 143 -16.66 -13.63 -14.24
N ASP A 144 -17.89 -14.05 -14.50
CA ASP A 144 -18.38 -14.46 -15.83
C ASP A 144 -18.56 -13.26 -16.76
N SER A 145 -18.82 -12.06 -16.21
CA SER A 145 -18.79 -10.80 -16.95
C SER A 145 -17.36 -10.27 -17.21
N GLY A 146 -16.33 -10.96 -16.72
CA GLY A 146 -14.92 -10.53 -16.83
C GLY A 146 -14.59 -9.29 -15.98
N LEU A 147 -15.45 -8.95 -15.03
CA LEU A 147 -15.35 -7.78 -14.16
C LEU A 147 -14.64 -8.08 -12.84
N ALA A 148 -14.34 -9.34 -12.53
CA ALA A 148 -13.54 -9.73 -11.37
C ALA A 148 -12.53 -10.85 -11.70
N VAL A 149 -11.42 -10.88 -10.94
CA VAL A 149 -10.34 -11.85 -11.15
C VAL A 149 -10.70 -13.22 -10.55
N LYS A 150 -10.86 -14.23 -11.41
CA LYS A 150 -11.19 -15.61 -11.03
C LYS A 150 -10.13 -16.24 -10.11
N GLU A 151 -8.85 -15.99 -10.37
CA GLU A 151 -7.71 -16.50 -9.60
C GLU A 151 -7.29 -15.57 -8.43
N TRP A 152 -8.25 -14.97 -7.72
CA TRP A 152 -7.96 -13.98 -6.67
C TRP A 152 -6.99 -14.48 -5.59
N ARG A 153 -6.94 -15.78 -5.31
CA ARG A 153 -6.00 -16.38 -4.35
C ARG A 153 -4.55 -16.26 -4.80
N GLU A 154 -4.30 -16.38 -6.10
CA GLU A 154 -2.97 -16.22 -6.69
C GLU A 154 -2.56 -14.75 -6.71
N LEU A 155 -3.50 -13.86 -7.06
CA LEU A 155 -3.27 -12.42 -7.02
C LEU A 155 -3.01 -11.92 -5.59
N ARG A 156 -3.72 -12.48 -4.62
CA ARG A 156 -3.48 -12.26 -3.20
C ARG A 156 -2.11 -12.76 -2.75
N SER A 157 -1.64 -13.89 -3.27
CA SER A 157 -0.28 -14.38 -3.01
C SER A 157 0.76 -13.44 -3.60
N ALA A 158 0.56 -12.99 -4.83
CA ALA A 158 1.42 -12.01 -5.50
C ALA A 158 1.48 -10.68 -4.73
N LEU A 159 0.36 -10.21 -4.19
CA LEU A 159 0.32 -9.05 -3.31
C LEU A 159 1.09 -9.29 -2.01
N GLY A 160 1.03 -10.52 -1.47
CA GLY A 160 1.85 -10.93 -0.33
C GLY A 160 3.35 -10.89 -0.66
N ASP A 161 3.74 -11.42 -1.82
CA ASP A 161 5.14 -11.43 -2.28
C ASP A 161 5.69 -10.01 -2.47
N VAL A 162 4.88 -9.11 -3.02
CA VAL A 162 5.25 -7.70 -3.19
C VAL A 162 5.24 -6.95 -1.86
N GLY A 163 4.14 -7.04 -1.10
CA GLY A 163 3.95 -6.29 0.15
C GLY A 163 4.89 -6.72 1.28
N VAL A 164 5.24 -8.00 1.37
CA VAL A 164 6.23 -8.50 2.34
C VAL A 164 7.64 -8.07 1.97
N THR A 165 7.97 -8.02 0.68
CA THR A 165 9.31 -7.59 0.21
C THR A 165 9.50 -6.08 0.39
N GLU A 166 8.51 -5.28 0.01
CA GLU A 166 8.51 -3.83 0.21
C GLU A 166 8.41 -3.46 1.70
N GLY A 167 7.54 -4.12 2.46
CA GLY A 167 7.34 -3.90 3.89
C GLY A 167 8.57 -4.26 4.74
N LYS A 168 9.21 -5.41 4.47
CA LYS A 168 10.47 -5.78 5.15
C LYS A 168 11.61 -4.81 4.85
N MET A 169 11.67 -4.26 3.63
CA MET A 169 12.66 -3.24 3.29
C MET A 169 12.39 -1.91 3.99
N ILE A 170 11.12 -1.51 4.14
CA ILE A 170 10.74 -0.33 4.92
C ILE A 170 11.10 -0.51 6.41
N ASP A 171 10.85 -1.68 6.99
CA ASP A 171 11.21 -1.96 8.39
C ASP A 171 12.72 -2.02 8.58
N LEU A 172 13.47 -2.56 7.61
CA LEU A 172 14.94 -2.51 7.57
C LEU A 172 15.47 -1.08 7.46
N GLU A 173 14.88 -0.22 6.62
CA GLU A 173 15.24 1.21 6.55
C GLU A 173 14.89 1.96 7.84
N ARG A 174 13.77 1.61 8.48
CA ARG A 174 13.36 2.21 9.76
C ARG A 174 14.29 1.77 10.90
N GLN A 175 14.74 0.52 10.92
CA GLN A 175 15.75 0.04 11.85
C GLN A 175 17.13 0.66 11.57
N ALA A 176 17.54 0.74 10.30
CA ALA A 176 18.80 1.36 9.91
C ALA A 176 18.85 2.87 10.23
N SER A 177 17.74 3.58 10.08
CA SER A 177 17.63 5.00 10.48
C SER A 177 17.65 5.19 12.00
N VAL A 178 17.13 4.24 12.78
CA VAL A 178 17.33 4.22 14.24
C VAL A 178 18.81 4.02 14.59
N PHE A 179 19.53 3.13 13.89
CA PHE A 179 20.98 2.95 14.07
C PHE A 179 21.79 4.20 13.68
N LEU A 180 21.44 4.88 12.58
CA LEU A 180 22.10 6.11 12.15
C LEU A 180 21.83 7.29 13.09
N ASN A 181 20.62 7.41 13.64
CA ASN A 181 20.30 8.45 14.64
C ASN A 181 21.04 8.22 15.98
N ILE A 182 21.28 6.96 16.37
CA ILE A 182 22.16 6.64 17.51
C ILE A 182 23.60 7.10 17.22
N THR A 183 24.05 7.01 15.96
CA THR A 183 25.39 7.45 15.54
C THR A 183 25.53 8.98 15.56
N GLU A 184 24.47 9.70 15.18
CA GLU A 184 24.46 11.17 15.17
C GLU A 184 24.34 11.79 16.58
N HIS A 185 23.59 11.15 17.49
CA HIS A 185 23.53 11.56 18.90
C HIS A 185 24.77 11.15 19.71
N LEU A 186 25.45 10.06 19.36
CA LEU A 186 26.76 9.73 19.94
C LEU A 186 27.84 10.75 19.53
N PHE A 187 27.83 11.26 18.30
CA PHE A 187 28.83 12.25 17.88
C PHE A 187 28.65 13.64 18.50
N LYS A 188 27.41 14.06 18.81
CA LYS A 188 27.14 15.35 19.48
C LYS A 188 27.13 15.27 21.01
N GLY A 189 26.90 14.10 21.60
CA GLY A 189 26.85 13.92 23.06
C GLY A 189 28.17 13.52 23.73
N VAL A 190 29.11 12.89 23.01
CA VAL A 190 30.29 12.26 23.64
C VAL A 190 31.47 13.23 23.90
N ILE A 191 31.42 14.48 23.44
CA ILE A 191 32.49 15.46 23.74
C ILE A 191 32.30 16.15 25.10
N ARG A 192 31.15 15.99 25.79
CA ARG A 192 30.88 16.74 27.04
C ARG A 192 30.77 15.93 28.32
N GLN A 193 30.79 14.59 28.26
CA GLN A 193 30.79 13.76 29.47
C GLN A 193 31.39 12.38 29.18
N SER A 194 32.71 12.27 29.34
CA SER A 194 33.46 11.07 28.98
C SER A 194 33.58 10.11 30.17
N SER A 195 32.81 9.02 30.15
CA SER A 195 33.19 7.81 30.88
C SER A 195 34.03 6.91 29.95
N PRO A 196 35.09 6.24 30.45
CA PRO A 196 36.03 5.46 29.63
C PRO A 196 35.36 4.31 28.84
N LYS A 197 34.16 3.89 29.23
CA LYS A 197 33.39 2.84 28.53
C LYS A 197 32.83 3.31 27.19
N HIS A 198 32.49 4.59 27.05
CA HIS A 198 31.96 5.15 25.79
C HIS A 198 33.06 5.40 24.76
N LEU A 199 34.27 5.72 25.21
CA LEU A 199 35.44 5.86 24.35
C LEU A 199 35.88 4.51 23.75
N ALA A 200 35.79 3.42 24.53
CA ALA A 200 36.09 2.08 24.04
C ALA A 200 35.10 1.64 22.93
N ALA A 201 33.80 1.91 23.12
CA ALA A 201 32.79 1.59 22.10
C ALA A 201 32.99 2.39 20.80
N ALA A 202 33.34 3.68 20.91
CA ALA A 202 33.65 4.52 19.76
C ALA A 202 34.90 4.03 19.01
N ALA A 203 35.94 3.59 19.73
CA ALA A 203 37.15 3.04 19.14
C ALA A 203 36.90 1.74 18.35
N VAL A 204 36.02 0.86 18.85
CA VAL A 204 35.63 -0.38 18.15
C VAL A 204 34.93 -0.07 16.83
N VAL A 205 34.00 0.88 16.83
CA VAL A 205 33.27 1.27 15.62
C VAL A 205 34.19 1.97 14.61
N ALA A 206 35.05 2.88 15.08
CA ALA A 206 36.03 3.55 14.23
C ALA A 206 37.05 2.57 13.63
N GLY A 207 37.48 1.57 14.40
CA GLY A 207 38.36 0.49 13.93
C GLY A 207 37.70 -0.38 12.85
N ALA A 208 36.43 -0.72 13.00
CA ALA A 208 35.69 -1.51 12.01
C ALA A 208 35.52 -0.74 10.68
N VAL A 209 35.18 0.55 10.74
CA VAL A 209 35.03 1.41 9.55
C VAL A 209 36.38 1.67 8.88
N GLY A 210 37.41 1.98 9.67
CA GLY A 210 38.77 2.19 9.18
C GLY A 210 39.35 0.94 8.52
N GLY A 211 39.15 -0.24 9.12
CA GLY A 211 39.58 -1.52 8.54
C GLY A 211 38.87 -1.84 7.22
N ALA A 212 37.56 -1.57 7.12
CA ALA A 212 36.79 -1.77 5.90
C ALA A 212 37.26 -0.85 4.76
N LEU A 213 37.57 0.41 5.06
CA LEU A 213 38.07 1.38 4.07
C LEU A 213 39.51 1.06 3.63
N TYR A 214 40.38 0.69 4.57
CA TYR A 214 41.76 0.27 4.29
C TYR A 214 41.82 -0.97 3.38
N TRP A 215 40.96 -1.95 3.62
CA TRP A 215 40.90 -3.17 2.80
C TRP A 215 40.35 -2.90 1.40
N ARG A 216 39.37 -1.98 1.27
CA ARG A 216 38.79 -1.59 -0.02
C ARG A 216 39.81 -0.92 -0.95
N GLN A 217 40.79 -0.20 -0.39
CA GLN A 217 41.84 0.46 -1.17
C GLN A 217 42.95 -0.50 -1.67
N ARG A 218 43.11 -1.68 -1.07
CA ARG A 218 44.29 -2.53 -1.31
C ARG A 218 44.16 -3.60 -2.41
N LYS A 219 43.09 -3.60 -3.22
CA LYS A 219 42.93 -4.60 -4.31
C LYS A 219 43.59 -4.16 -5.63
N ARG A 220 44.88 -4.49 -5.80
CA ARG A 220 45.48 -4.99 -7.07
C ARG A 220 46.20 -6.32 -6.78
N PRO A 221 46.24 -7.27 -7.74
CA PRO A 221 46.26 -8.68 -7.41
C PRO A 221 47.68 -9.25 -7.24
N ARG A 222 47.90 -10.02 -6.17
CA ARG A 222 48.83 -11.16 -6.11
C ARG A 222 48.29 -12.15 -5.07
N VAL A 223 47.93 -13.34 -5.53
CA VAL A 223 47.55 -14.54 -4.76
C VAL A 223 48.87 -15.36 -4.62
N PRO A 224 49.11 -16.27 -3.64
CA PRO A 224 48.17 -16.99 -2.78
C PRO A 224 48.50 -16.97 -1.27
N SER A 225 47.48 -16.93 -0.42
CA SER A 225 47.57 -17.66 0.84
C SER A 225 46.25 -18.33 1.19
N GLN A 226 46.43 -19.61 1.48
CA GLN A 226 45.48 -20.67 1.71
C GLN A 226 44.78 -20.48 3.07
N ARG A 227 43.64 -19.80 3.07
CA ARG A 227 42.59 -19.96 4.09
C ARG A 227 41.24 -19.81 3.39
N GLN A 228 40.43 -20.87 3.41
CA GLN A 228 39.05 -20.80 2.93
C GLN A 228 38.27 -19.80 3.81
N PRO A 229 37.79 -18.67 3.26
CA PRO A 229 36.87 -17.82 3.99
C PRO A 229 35.47 -18.42 3.82
N VAL A 230 34.75 -18.57 4.93
CA VAL A 230 33.33 -19.00 4.99
C VAL A 230 32.37 -17.92 4.43
N TRP A 231 32.90 -16.86 3.80
CA TRP A 231 32.15 -15.69 3.34
C TRP A 231 31.56 -15.73 1.91
N PRO A 232 32.07 -16.46 0.90
CA PRO A 232 31.45 -16.50 -0.43
C PRO A 232 30.01 -17.03 -0.38
N VAL A 233 29.75 -18.02 0.48
CA VAL A 233 28.43 -18.65 0.61
C VAL A 233 27.38 -17.71 1.21
N MET A 234 27.78 -16.78 2.09
CA MET A 234 26.85 -15.82 2.70
C MET A 234 26.46 -14.68 1.74
N LEU A 235 27.39 -14.20 0.91
CA LEU A 235 27.09 -13.20 -0.13
C LEU A 235 26.28 -13.80 -1.27
N GLU A 236 26.54 -15.06 -1.63
CA GLU A 236 25.80 -15.79 -2.64
C GLU A 236 24.38 -16.14 -2.18
N HIS A 237 24.19 -16.47 -0.89
CA HIS A 237 22.85 -16.67 -0.32
C HIS A 237 22.04 -15.36 -0.21
N VAL A 238 22.68 -14.23 0.06
CA VAL A 238 22.01 -12.92 0.07
C VAL A 238 21.69 -12.48 -1.36
N SER A 239 22.59 -12.67 -2.32
CA SER A 239 22.34 -12.29 -3.72
C SER A 239 21.29 -13.17 -4.40
N THR A 240 21.32 -14.49 -4.19
CA THR A 240 20.30 -15.41 -4.75
C THR A 240 18.94 -15.21 -4.09
N ARG A 241 18.89 -14.97 -2.77
CA ARG A 241 17.62 -14.60 -2.11
C ARG A 241 17.09 -13.27 -2.61
N MET A 242 17.94 -12.26 -2.79
CA MET A 242 17.52 -10.96 -3.33
C MET A 242 17.08 -11.06 -4.80
N ALA A 243 17.75 -11.86 -5.63
CA ALA A 243 17.34 -12.13 -7.01
C ALA A 243 15.98 -12.86 -7.06
N ALA A 244 15.80 -13.90 -6.25
CA ALA A 244 14.52 -14.61 -6.14
C ALA A 244 13.39 -13.75 -5.52
N HIS A 245 13.72 -12.75 -4.71
CA HIS A 245 12.76 -11.76 -4.21
C HIS A 245 12.41 -10.71 -5.27
N ALA A 246 13.39 -10.23 -6.03
CA ALA A 246 13.19 -9.31 -7.14
C ALA A 246 12.36 -9.95 -8.26
N GLU A 247 12.64 -11.20 -8.63
CA GLU A 247 11.90 -11.92 -9.66
C GLU A 247 10.44 -12.18 -9.23
N ARG A 248 10.21 -12.53 -7.95
CA ARG A 248 8.86 -12.66 -7.39
C ARG A 248 8.12 -11.32 -7.35
N HIS A 249 8.82 -10.23 -7.05
CA HIS A 249 8.27 -8.88 -7.07
C HIS A 249 7.83 -8.48 -8.48
N THR A 250 8.69 -8.64 -9.49
CA THR A 250 8.36 -8.33 -10.90
C THR A 250 7.18 -9.18 -11.38
N ARG A 251 7.20 -10.49 -11.15
CA ARG A 251 6.07 -11.37 -11.51
C ARG A 251 4.77 -10.96 -10.82
N GLY A 252 4.85 -10.49 -9.58
CA GLY A 252 3.70 -9.97 -8.84
C GLY A 252 3.18 -8.65 -9.40
N GLU A 253 4.07 -7.74 -9.84
CA GLU A 253 3.68 -6.51 -10.52
C GLU A 253 2.98 -6.77 -11.85
N ASP A 254 3.54 -7.66 -12.67
CA ASP A 254 3.00 -7.97 -13.99
C ASP A 254 1.60 -8.58 -13.87
N ARG A 255 1.43 -9.53 -12.95
CA ARG A 255 0.10 -10.11 -12.64
C ARG A 255 -0.88 -9.06 -12.16
N TRP A 256 -0.43 -8.11 -11.32
CA TRP A 256 -1.29 -7.02 -10.86
C TRP A 256 -1.74 -6.13 -12.01
N ARG A 257 -0.82 -5.75 -12.90
CA ARG A 257 -1.14 -4.91 -14.08
C ARG A 257 -2.06 -5.62 -15.06
N GLN A 258 -1.85 -6.92 -15.29
CA GLN A 258 -2.73 -7.74 -16.13
C GLN A 258 -4.14 -7.88 -15.55
N ALA A 259 -4.26 -7.81 -14.24
CA ALA A 259 -5.55 -7.88 -13.52
C ALA A 259 -6.25 -6.52 -13.37
N GLU A 260 -5.61 -5.40 -13.76
CA GLU A 260 -6.29 -4.10 -13.69
C GLU A 260 -7.35 -4.00 -14.79
N LEU A 261 -8.60 -3.72 -14.38
CA LEU A 261 -9.75 -3.64 -15.25
C LEU A 261 -10.19 -2.19 -15.49
N GLY A 262 -10.88 -1.99 -16.62
CA GLY A 262 -11.52 -0.74 -16.99
C GLY A 262 -10.60 0.28 -17.66
N THR A 263 -11.19 1.11 -18.53
CA THR A 263 -10.49 2.22 -19.19
C THR A 263 -10.59 3.48 -18.33
N PRO A 264 -9.49 4.19 -18.07
CA PRO A 264 -9.54 5.43 -17.30
C PRO A 264 -10.41 6.50 -17.96
N GLY A 265 -11.53 6.86 -17.30
CA GLY A 265 -12.39 7.95 -17.78
C GLY A 265 -11.68 9.31 -17.82
N ALA A 266 -12.17 10.21 -18.68
CA ALA A 266 -11.49 11.48 -18.98
C ALA A 266 -12.05 12.71 -18.24
N THR A 267 -13.22 12.60 -17.59
CA THR A 267 -13.84 13.74 -16.91
C THR A 267 -13.05 14.18 -15.68
N LEU A 268 -13.30 15.40 -15.17
CA LEU A 268 -12.61 15.91 -13.98
C LEU A 268 -12.83 15.00 -12.75
N LEU A 269 -14.02 14.43 -12.59
CA LEU A 269 -14.33 13.44 -11.55
C LEU A 269 -13.34 12.26 -11.58
N HIS A 270 -13.20 11.60 -12.73
CA HIS A 270 -12.31 10.45 -12.89
C HIS A 270 -10.84 10.83 -12.60
N ARG A 271 -10.41 12.01 -13.04
CA ARG A 271 -9.05 12.51 -12.83
C ARG A 271 -8.76 12.81 -11.35
N VAL A 272 -9.69 13.46 -10.66
CA VAL A 272 -9.61 13.74 -9.22
C VAL A 272 -9.60 12.43 -8.44
N ALA A 273 -10.53 11.52 -8.72
CA ALA A 273 -10.64 10.23 -8.04
C ALA A 273 -9.36 9.40 -8.19
N ARG A 274 -8.84 9.25 -9.41
CA ARG A 274 -7.56 8.56 -9.65
C ARG A 274 -6.40 9.22 -8.92
N THR A 275 -6.32 10.55 -8.93
CA THR A 275 -5.25 11.28 -8.25
C THR A 275 -5.26 11.02 -6.75
N LEU A 276 -6.45 11.02 -6.14
CA LEU A 276 -6.61 10.77 -4.71
C LEU A 276 -6.36 9.31 -4.33
N VAL A 277 -6.88 8.36 -5.10
CA VAL A 277 -6.70 6.92 -4.83
C VAL A 277 -5.25 6.47 -5.00
N ARG A 278 -4.48 7.13 -5.89
CA ARG A 278 -3.04 6.90 -6.06
C ARG A 278 -2.19 7.59 -5.01
N SER A 279 -2.74 8.55 -4.28
CA SER A 279 -2.03 9.23 -3.21
C SER A 279 -1.95 8.35 -1.97
N ARG A 280 -0.81 8.37 -1.28
CA ARG A 280 -0.66 7.69 0.02
C ARG A 280 -1.23 8.52 1.16
N GLU A 281 -1.25 9.83 0.99
CA GLU A 281 -1.73 10.79 1.98
C GLU A 281 -2.91 11.58 1.41
N PRO A 282 -3.83 12.04 2.26
CA PRO A 282 -4.86 13.02 1.87
C PRO A 282 -4.24 14.25 1.21
N LEU A 283 -4.91 14.81 0.22
CA LEU A 283 -4.41 15.94 -0.56
C LEU A 283 -5.20 17.21 -0.32
N THR A 284 -4.51 18.34 -0.30
CA THR A 284 -5.15 19.64 -0.40
C THR A 284 -5.68 19.87 -1.81
N ARG A 285 -6.67 20.76 -1.95
CA ARG A 285 -7.16 21.19 -3.27
C ARG A 285 -6.04 21.71 -4.17
N THR A 286 -5.10 22.47 -3.60
CA THR A 286 -3.92 22.98 -4.30
C THR A 286 -3.07 21.84 -4.85
N ALA A 287 -2.76 20.83 -4.03
CA ALA A 287 -1.99 19.66 -4.47
C ALA A 287 -2.73 18.85 -5.55
N ILE A 288 -4.06 18.80 -5.51
CA ILE A 288 -4.87 18.16 -6.56
C ILE A 288 -4.73 18.94 -7.88
N VAL A 289 -4.91 20.27 -7.85
CA VAL A 289 -4.79 21.13 -9.05
C VAL A 289 -3.38 21.06 -9.64
N GLU A 290 -2.35 21.08 -8.81
CA GLU A 290 -0.95 20.95 -9.25
C GLU A 290 -0.68 19.61 -9.92
N ARG A 291 -1.16 18.51 -9.33
CA ARG A 291 -0.99 17.15 -9.91
C ARG A 291 -1.76 16.96 -11.20
N LEU A 292 -2.92 17.61 -11.33
CA LEU A 292 -3.74 17.53 -12.53
C LEU A 292 -3.25 18.46 -13.64
N GLY A 293 -2.59 19.58 -13.32
CA GLY A 293 -2.09 20.52 -14.32
C GLY A 293 -3.21 20.99 -15.25
N GLU A 294 -2.87 21.16 -16.53
CA GLU A 294 -3.80 21.61 -17.60
C GLU A 294 -5.02 20.70 -17.80
N ALA A 295 -5.08 19.55 -17.10
CA ALA A 295 -6.24 18.69 -17.08
C ALA A 295 -7.43 19.27 -16.28
N VAL A 296 -7.23 20.33 -15.50
CA VAL A 296 -8.30 21.03 -14.76
C VAL A 296 -8.82 22.20 -15.60
N PRO A 297 -10.14 22.31 -15.84
CA PRO A 297 -10.71 23.43 -16.58
C PRO A 297 -10.57 24.76 -15.82
N GLY A 298 -10.38 25.85 -16.56
CA GLY A 298 -10.27 27.21 -16.05
C GLY A 298 -9.01 27.93 -16.54
N ALA A 299 -9.11 29.24 -16.79
CA ALA A 299 -8.02 30.06 -17.30
C ALA A 299 -7.03 30.49 -16.20
N GLY A 300 -7.47 30.51 -14.94
CA GLY A 300 -6.68 30.91 -13.79
C GLY A 300 -6.71 29.93 -12.62
N HIS A 301 -5.77 30.10 -11.67
CA HIS A 301 -5.66 29.25 -10.48
C HIS A 301 -6.97 29.21 -9.67
N THR A 302 -7.63 30.36 -9.50
CA THR A 302 -8.89 30.47 -8.75
C THR A 302 -10.02 29.65 -9.37
N GLU A 303 -10.19 29.71 -10.70
CA GLU A 303 -11.22 28.95 -11.42
C GLU A 303 -10.95 27.45 -11.34
N ARG A 304 -9.67 27.05 -11.52
CA ARG A 304 -9.25 25.64 -11.40
C ARG A 304 -9.49 25.09 -9.99
N MET A 305 -9.22 25.90 -8.96
CA MET A 305 -9.51 25.55 -7.56
C MET A 305 -11.01 25.44 -7.27
N ALA A 306 -11.83 26.27 -7.91
CA ALA A 306 -13.30 26.17 -7.83
C ALA A 306 -13.80 24.89 -8.49
N ALA A 307 -13.36 24.58 -9.72
CA ALA A 307 -13.75 23.37 -10.42
C ALA A 307 -13.42 22.09 -9.64
N VAL A 308 -12.24 22.00 -9.02
CA VAL A 308 -11.88 20.87 -8.16
C VAL A 308 -12.75 20.84 -6.90
N ARG A 309 -13.01 21.99 -6.25
CA ARG A 309 -13.90 22.05 -5.08
C ARG A 309 -15.29 21.54 -5.40
N ASP A 310 -15.84 21.93 -6.55
CA ASP A 310 -17.21 21.59 -6.92
C ASP A 310 -17.33 20.07 -7.13
N VAL A 311 -16.34 19.42 -7.75
CA VAL A 311 -16.27 17.95 -7.84
C VAL A 311 -16.14 17.29 -6.47
N LEU A 312 -15.27 17.80 -5.58
CA LEU A 312 -15.07 17.23 -4.25
C LEU A 312 -16.33 17.31 -3.38
N ASN A 313 -17.12 18.38 -3.53
CA ASN A 313 -18.34 18.59 -2.77
C ASN A 313 -19.56 17.86 -3.38
N ALA A 314 -19.54 17.57 -4.68
CA ALA A 314 -20.67 16.95 -5.37
C ALA A 314 -20.82 15.44 -5.09
N HIS A 315 -19.75 14.76 -4.66
CA HIS A 315 -19.76 13.29 -4.50
C HIS A 315 -19.32 12.87 -3.10
N ALA A 316 -20.14 12.05 -2.44
CA ALA A 316 -19.90 11.56 -1.08
C ALA A 316 -18.64 10.68 -0.95
N MET A 317 -18.14 10.14 -2.07
CA MET A 317 -16.90 9.36 -2.09
C MET A 317 -15.68 10.17 -1.63
N PHE A 318 -15.72 11.50 -1.76
CA PHE A 318 -14.63 12.39 -1.38
C PHE A 318 -14.84 12.92 0.03
N VAL A 319 -13.83 12.74 0.87
CA VAL A 319 -13.91 13.07 2.28
C VAL A 319 -12.76 13.96 2.69
N ASP A 320 -13.08 15.11 3.31
CA ASP A 320 -12.12 15.88 4.08
C ASP A 320 -11.91 15.21 5.45
N VAL A 321 -10.80 14.50 5.59
CA VAL A 321 -10.49 13.73 6.82
C VAL A 321 -9.97 14.57 7.97
N THR A 322 -9.73 15.86 7.74
CA THR A 322 -9.20 16.78 8.76
C THR A 322 -10.18 17.89 9.13
N GLY A 323 -11.24 18.10 8.34
CA GLY A 323 -12.07 19.31 8.39
C GLY A 323 -11.31 20.59 8.00
N ARG A 324 -10.10 20.46 7.44
CA ARG A 324 -9.19 21.56 7.09
C ARG A 324 -8.77 21.51 5.61
N GLY A 325 -9.56 20.82 4.78
CA GLY A 325 -9.35 20.71 3.35
C GLY A 325 -8.34 19.64 2.92
N HIS A 326 -8.23 18.53 3.65
CA HIS A 326 -7.39 17.39 3.26
C HIS A 326 -8.27 16.23 2.79
N TRP A 327 -8.32 16.06 1.47
CA TRP A 327 -9.27 15.20 0.80
C TRP A 327 -8.67 13.83 0.47
N GLN A 328 -9.49 12.79 0.58
CA GLN A 328 -9.18 11.45 0.08
C GLN A 328 -10.45 10.76 -0.41
N VAL A 329 -10.29 9.61 -1.07
CA VAL A 329 -11.42 8.73 -1.41
C VAL A 329 -11.69 7.77 -0.25
N GLY A 330 -12.92 7.82 0.26
CA GLY A 330 -13.41 7.03 1.39
C GLY A 330 -12.82 7.42 2.75
N ARG A 331 -13.31 6.78 3.81
CA ARG A 331 -12.80 6.86 5.19
C ARG A 331 -12.19 5.54 5.61
N LEU A 332 -11.19 5.56 6.47
CA LEU A 332 -10.74 4.32 7.09
C LEU A 332 -11.85 3.82 8.04
N GLY A 333 -12.23 2.55 7.91
CA GLY A 333 -13.37 1.94 8.64
C GLY A 333 -13.20 1.78 10.15
N SER A 334 -12.36 2.58 10.79
CA SER A 334 -12.11 2.58 12.24
C SER A 334 -12.49 3.89 12.94
N ARG A 335 -13.15 4.82 12.24
CA ARG A 335 -13.59 6.12 12.78
C ARG A 335 -14.90 6.59 12.22
#